data_AF-A0A4V1SIH3-F1
#
_entry.id   AF-A0A4V1SIH3-F1
#
_cell.length_a   1.000
_cell.length_b   1.000
_cell.length_c   1.000
_cell.angle_alpha   90.00
_cell.angle_beta   90.00
_cell.angle_gamma   90.00
#
_symmetry.space_group_name_H-M   'P 1'
#
loop_
_entity.id
_entity.type
_entity.pdbx_description
1 polymer ?
#
loop_
_entity_poly.entity_id
_entity_poly.type
_entity_poly.pdbx_seq_one_letter_code
_entity_poly.pdbx_strand_id
1 'polypeptide(L)'
;MRTTILSFALAACMTGPAFSAVVYTDGHADFGVGYEDGELHFHFHAEGATVDGIERDDEEFDLPDVITTVSTDAMMTLPVDFAPLNVQTGDTIWVLPEVQSMTIPFLGLATEELSAGEWGNITFTLGAVTSPSGNGEFALWQSGSFGELLLRMSTADPGADSLSLLPGSHSHYNWGFTEAGLWEIEMTISGTHATDGFKSTTGTLVFQVIPEPSAYLLGGLGLAGFALRRRR
;
A
#
# COMPACT_ATOMS: atom_id res chain seq x y z
N MET A 1 10.95 -13.03 -63.12
CA MET A 1 10.94 -11.76 -62.35
C MET A 1 9.81 -11.87 -61.34
N ARG A 2 10.03 -12.40 -60.12
CA ARG A 2 10.51 -11.68 -58.92
C ARG A 2 9.81 -10.33 -58.74
N THR A 3 8.97 -10.20 -57.71
CA THR A 3 9.17 -9.24 -56.60
C THR A 3 8.22 -9.63 -55.45
N THR A 4 8.79 -10.12 -54.35
CA THR A 4 8.08 -10.30 -53.07
C THR A 4 8.49 -9.12 -52.19
N ILE A 5 7.53 -8.33 -51.70
CA ILE A 5 7.80 -7.24 -50.77
C ILE A 5 7.74 -7.82 -49.36
N LEU A 6 8.90 -7.85 -48.68
CA LEU A 6 8.99 -8.13 -47.25
C LEU A 6 8.74 -6.80 -46.51
N SER A 7 7.64 -6.70 -45.78
CA SER A 7 7.42 -5.59 -44.84
C SER A 7 8.15 -5.90 -43.53
N PHE A 8 9.18 -5.11 -43.21
CA PHE A 8 9.81 -5.09 -41.89
C PHE A 8 8.89 -4.34 -40.92
N ALA A 9 8.35 -5.04 -39.93
CA ALA A 9 7.75 -4.40 -38.77
C ALA A 9 8.87 -3.95 -37.82
N LEU A 10 9.03 -2.64 -37.66
CA LEU A 10 9.92 -2.04 -36.68
C LEU A 10 9.25 -2.14 -35.31
N ALA A 11 9.71 -3.05 -34.46
CA ALA A 11 9.32 -3.08 -33.06
C ALA A 11 10.04 -1.91 -32.34
N ALA A 12 9.30 -0.83 -32.07
CA ALA A 12 9.77 0.23 -31.20
C ALA A 12 9.81 -0.32 -29.77
N CYS A 13 11.00 -0.66 -29.29
CA CYS A 13 11.23 -0.96 -27.88
C CYS A 13 11.16 0.38 -27.12
N MET A 14 10.02 0.64 -26.47
CA MET A 14 9.88 1.75 -25.54
C MET A 14 10.70 1.40 -24.29
N THR A 15 11.93 1.89 -24.21
CA THR A 15 12.71 1.89 -22.97
C THR A 15 12.22 3.04 -22.10
N GLY A 16 11.19 2.79 -21.30
CA GLY A 16 10.92 3.61 -20.12
C GLY A 16 12.03 3.41 -19.07
N PRO A 17 12.20 4.34 -18.12
CA PRO A 17 13.08 4.09 -16.98
C PRO A 17 12.65 2.80 -16.28
N ALA A 18 13.61 1.91 -16.00
CA ALA A 18 13.36 0.76 -15.16
C ALA A 18 13.14 1.27 -13.74
N PHE A 19 11.88 1.27 -13.29
CA PHE A 19 11.53 1.47 -11.90
C PHE A 19 12.07 0.27 -11.10
N SER A 20 12.98 0.53 -10.16
CA SER A 20 13.57 -0.52 -9.32
C SER A 20 12.85 -0.54 -7.98
N ALA A 21 11.55 -0.84 -7.99
CA ALA A 21 10.82 -1.02 -6.76
C ALA A 21 11.25 -2.28 -6.02
N VAL A 22 11.33 -2.17 -4.70
CA VAL A 22 11.47 -3.30 -3.78
C VAL A 22 10.10 -3.75 -3.29
N VAL A 23 9.95 -5.01 -2.91
CA VAL A 23 8.66 -5.59 -2.51
C VAL A 23 8.66 -5.89 -1.01
N TYR A 24 7.78 -5.24 -0.27
CA TYR A 24 7.52 -5.49 1.14
C TYR A 24 6.43 -6.56 1.30
N THR A 25 6.72 -7.65 2.00
CA THR A 25 5.84 -8.83 2.05
C THR A 25 5.25 -9.16 3.43
N ASP A 26 5.93 -8.80 4.51
CA ASP A 26 5.56 -9.11 5.89
C ASP A 26 6.52 -8.44 6.87
N GLY A 27 6.19 -8.42 8.17
CA GLY A 27 7.01 -7.78 9.19
C GLY A 27 6.48 -6.39 9.56
N HIS A 28 7.27 -5.60 10.29
CA HIS A 28 6.87 -4.27 10.76
C HIS A 28 7.55 -3.16 9.94
N ALA A 29 6.76 -2.19 9.51
CA ALA A 29 7.24 -1.01 8.81
C ALA A 29 6.25 0.15 9.00
N ASP A 30 6.73 1.36 8.78
CA ASP A 30 5.93 2.56 8.81
C ASP A 30 6.16 3.41 7.57
N PHE A 31 5.14 4.15 7.15
CA PHE A 31 5.40 5.34 6.36
C PHE A 31 5.80 6.47 7.32
N GLY A 32 7.11 6.72 7.38
CA GLY A 32 7.75 7.63 8.31
C GLY A 32 7.86 9.05 7.76
N VAL A 33 7.87 10.01 8.68
CA VAL A 33 8.05 11.43 8.38
C VAL A 33 9.33 11.92 9.07
N GLY A 34 10.30 12.29 8.25
CA GLY A 34 11.59 12.84 8.68
C GLY A 34 11.71 14.34 8.37
N TYR A 35 12.70 14.99 8.97
CA TYR A 35 13.04 16.38 8.66
C TYR A 35 14.55 16.57 8.60
N GLU A 36 15.06 16.89 7.42
CA GLU A 36 16.48 17.10 7.17
C GLU A 36 16.68 18.28 6.21
N ASP A 37 17.75 19.06 6.42
CA ASP A 37 18.16 20.15 5.54
C ASP A 37 17.06 21.19 5.23
N GLY A 38 16.15 21.40 6.17
CA GLY A 38 15.09 22.38 6.03
C GLY A 38 13.82 21.85 5.35
N GLU A 39 13.79 20.57 4.98
CA GLU A 39 12.74 19.92 4.21
C GLU A 39 12.11 18.75 4.97
N LEU A 40 10.79 18.60 4.81
CA LEU A 40 10.04 17.48 5.38
C LEU A 40 10.08 16.33 4.37
N HIS A 41 10.48 15.15 4.81
CA HIS A 41 10.61 13.95 4.00
C HIS A 41 9.53 12.96 4.39
N PHE A 42 9.00 12.24 3.41
CA PHE A 42 8.02 11.19 3.62
C PHE A 42 8.55 9.94 2.92
N HIS A 43 8.84 8.91 3.72
CA HIS A 43 9.59 7.74 3.30
C HIS A 43 8.92 6.47 3.84
N PHE A 44 9.42 5.31 3.41
CA PHE A 44 9.10 4.02 4.01
C PHE A 44 10.24 3.58 4.92
N HIS A 45 9.97 3.29 6.19
CA HIS A 45 10.94 2.84 7.17
C HIS A 45 10.67 1.38 7.54
N ALA A 46 11.63 0.51 7.26
CA ALA A 46 11.59 -0.90 7.56
C ALA A 46 12.22 -1.19 8.93
N GLU A 47 11.44 -1.75 9.86
CA GLU A 47 11.89 -2.12 11.21
C GLU A 47 11.43 -3.55 11.52
N GLY A 48 12.22 -4.54 11.10
CA GLY A 48 11.81 -5.95 11.12
C GLY A 48 10.86 -6.31 9.97
N ALA A 49 11.02 -5.66 8.82
CA ALA A 49 10.25 -5.93 7.59
C ALA A 49 11.01 -6.87 6.65
N THR A 50 10.29 -7.76 5.99
CA THR A 50 10.81 -8.55 4.86
C THR A 50 10.63 -7.76 3.56
N VAL A 51 11.75 -7.30 3.00
CA VAL A 51 11.82 -6.55 1.73
C VAL A 51 12.68 -7.31 0.72
N ASP A 52 12.09 -7.68 -0.42
CA ASP A 52 12.67 -8.58 -1.42
C ASP A 52 13.10 -9.95 -0.85
N GLY A 53 12.35 -10.44 0.15
CA GLY A 53 12.64 -11.70 0.83
C GLY A 53 13.83 -11.63 1.80
N ILE A 54 14.31 -10.43 2.11
CA ILE A 54 15.39 -10.18 3.06
C ILE A 54 14.83 -9.34 4.21
N GLU A 55 15.03 -9.81 5.44
CA GLU A 55 14.71 -9.04 6.64
C GLU A 55 15.58 -7.77 6.71
N ARG A 56 14.94 -6.62 6.83
CA ARG A 56 15.54 -5.30 6.99
C ARG A 56 15.12 -4.74 8.34
N ASP A 57 16.08 -4.09 9.00
CA ASP A 57 15.91 -3.49 10.31
C ASP A 57 16.62 -2.15 10.27
N ASP A 58 15.88 -1.08 10.52
CA ASP A 58 16.32 0.31 10.45
C ASP A 58 16.84 0.73 9.06
N GLU A 59 16.05 0.43 8.02
CA GLU A 59 16.36 0.83 6.64
C GLU A 59 15.23 1.68 6.04
N GLU A 60 15.59 2.81 5.42
CA GLU A 60 14.66 3.72 4.78
C GLU A 60 14.69 3.60 3.26
N PHE A 61 13.53 3.76 2.64
CA PHE A 61 13.34 3.75 1.19
C PHE A 61 12.51 4.97 0.75
N ASP A 62 12.90 5.55 -0.38
CA ASP A 62 12.15 6.63 -1.00
C ASP A 62 10.77 6.15 -1.48
N LEU A 63 9.80 7.05 -1.51
CA LEU A 63 8.51 6.82 -2.16
C LEU A 63 8.57 7.32 -3.62
N PRO A 64 8.05 6.56 -4.61
CA PRO A 64 7.22 5.35 -4.48
C PRO A 64 7.98 4.02 -4.57
N ASP A 65 9.27 3.95 -4.24
CA ASP A 65 10.15 2.81 -4.56
C ASP A 65 9.85 1.52 -3.77
N VAL A 66 8.82 1.48 -2.93
CA VAL A 66 8.36 0.30 -2.19
C VAL A 66 6.95 -0.10 -2.62
N ILE A 67 6.78 -1.37 -2.98
CA ILE A 67 5.48 -2.00 -3.21
C ILE A 67 5.09 -2.81 -1.98
N THR A 68 4.05 -2.36 -1.28
CA THR A 68 3.45 -3.11 -0.18
C THR A 68 2.55 -4.22 -0.72
N THR A 69 2.85 -5.47 -0.37
CA THR A 69 2.05 -6.62 -0.80
C THR A 69 0.83 -6.81 0.09
N VAL A 70 -0.37 -6.77 -0.49
CA VAL A 70 -1.60 -7.16 0.20
C VAL A 70 -1.98 -8.56 -0.28
N SER A 71 -1.51 -9.58 0.44
CA SER A 71 -1.61 -10.98 0.05
C SER A 71 -3.04 -11.51 0.20
N THR A 72 -3.28 -12.75 -0.26
CA THR A 72 -4.57 -13.43 -0.09
C THR A 72 -4.89 -13.73 1.37
N ASP A 73 -3.89 -13.72 2.27
CA ASP A 73 -4.11 -13.90 3.71
C ASP A 73 -4.77 -12.67 4.34
N ALA A 74 -4.64 -11.50 3.71
CA ALA A 74 -5.31 -10.26 4.10
C ALA A 74 -6.76 -10.18 3.61
N MET A 75 -7.23 -11.17 2.85
CA MET A 75 -8.57 -11.17 2.26
C MET A 75 -9.63 -11.59 3.27
N MET A 76 -10.77 -10.90 3.27
CA MET A 76 -11.92 -11.27 4.10
C MET A 76 -13.24 -11.04 3.37
N THR A 77 -14.22 -11.90 3.67
CA THR A 77 -15.63 -11.66 3.31
C THR A 77 -16.30 -10.85 4.41
N LEU A 78 -16.95 -9.76 4.03
CA LEU A 78 -17.58 -8.85 4.97
C LEU A 78 -18.76 -9.51 5.69
N PRO A 79 -18.76 -9.52 7.04
CA PRO A 79 -19.86 -10.09 7.82
C PRO A 79 -21.06 -9.13 7.95
N VAL A 80 -20.88 -7.86 7.60
CA VAL A 80 -21.85 -6.78 7.66
C VAL A 80 -21.46 -5.72 6.64
N ASP A 81 -22.43 -4.90 6.21
CA ASP A 81 -22.19 -3.75 5.35
C ASP A 81 -21.13 -2.82 5.96
N PHE A 82 -20.25 -2.27 5.13
CA PHE A 82 -19.15 -1.43 5.57
C PHE A 82 -19.09 -0.14 4.74
N ALA A 83 -19.77 0.89 5.27
CA ALA A 83 -19.92 2.19 4.63
C ALA A 83 -18.59 2.86 4.19
N PRO A 84 -17.47 2.80 4.96
CA PRO A 84 -16.22 3.44 4.56
C PRO A 84 -15.59 2.92 3.28
N LEU A 85 -16.01 1.76 2.79
CA LEU A 85 -15.58 1.20 1.51
C LEU A 85 -16.75 1.03 0.53
N ASN A 86 -17.93 1.56 0.86
CA ASN A 86 -19.15 1.44 0.05
C ASN A 86 -19.48 -0.01 -0.41
N VAL A 87 -19.25 -0.96 0.49
CA VAL A 87 -19.40 -2.41 0.25
C VAL A 87 -20.43 -3.02 1.19
N GLN A 88 -21.02 -4.13 0.78
CA GLN A 88 -22.13 -4.80 1.45
C GLN A 88 -21.69 -6.11 2.09
N THR A 89 -22.53 -6.62 2.96
CA THR A 89 -22.39 -7.96 3.54
C THR A 89 -22.19 -9.00 2.44
N GLY A 90 -21.15 -9.83 2.57
CA GLY A 90 -20.81 -10.86 1.58
C GLY A 90 -19.84 -10.41 0.49
N ASP A 91 -19.56 -9.11 0.36
CA ASP A 91 -18.49 -8.63 -0.50
C ASP A 91 -17.12 -9.04 0.05
N THR A 92 -16.14 -9.16 -0.85
CA THR A 92 -14.76 -9.48 -0.49
C THR A 92 -13.91 -8.23 -0.53
N ILE A 93 -13.13 -8.02 0.53
CA ILE A 93 -12.15 -6.93 0.64
C ILE A 93 -10.80 -7.49 1.07
N TRP A 94 -9.76 -6.67 0.95
CA TRP A 94 -8.43 -6.95 1.47
C TRP A 94 -8.09 -5.93 2.55
N VAL A 95 -7.60 -6.40 3.70
CA VAL A 95 -7.28 -5.55 4.86
C VAL A 95 -5.90 -5.90 5.40
N LEU A 96 -4.94 -4.99 5.28
CA LEU A 96 -3.74 -5.04 6.13
C LEU A 96 -4.16 -4.67 7.55
N PRO A 97 -3.91 -5.51 8.57
CA PRO A 97 -4.48 -5.32 9.89
C PRO A 97 -3.66 -4.34 10.76
N GLU A 98 -4.35 -3.58 11.62
CA GLU A 98 -3.71 -2.75 12.66
C GLU A 98 -3.07 -3.58 13.80
N VAL A 99 -3.27 -4.90 13.79
CA VAL A 99 -2.69 -5.85 14.73
C VAL A 99 -1.82 -6.82 13.94
N GLN A 100 -0.56 -6.94 14.36
CA GLN A 100 0.43 -7.74 13.66
C GLN A 100 -0.04 -9.18 13.39
N SER A 101 0.15 -9.61 12.14
CA SER A 101 0.06 -11.00 11.70
C SER A 101 1.39 -11.41 11.08
N MET A 102 1.82 -12.67 11.29
CA MET A 102 3.16 -13.12 10.87
C MET A 102 3.36 -13.21 9.36
N THR A 103 2.30 -13.18 8.55
CA THR A 103 2.36 -13.41 7.09
C THR A 103 1.81 -12.26 6.26
N ILE A 104 1.52 -11.12 6.91
CA ILE A 104 0.92 -9.95 6.30
C ILE A 104 1.73 -8.73 6.77
N PRO A 105 1.98 -7.74 5.90
CA PRO A 105 2.57 -6.47 6.33
C PRO A 105 1.87 -5.87 7.54
N PHE A 106 2.65 -5.47 8.54
CA PHE A 106 2.20 -4.69 9.68
C PHE A 106 2.67 -3.25 9.47
N LEU A 107 1.73 -2.43 8.98
CA LEU A 107 2.04 -1.14 8.36
C LEU A 107 1.41 0.01 9.14
N GLY A 108 2.25 0.90 9.64
CA GLY A 108 1.84 2.08 10.38
C GLY A 108 2.18 3.39 9.70
N LEU A 109 1.87 4.47 10.43
CA LEU A 109 2.30 5.83 10.12
C LEU A 109 3.13 6.33 11.30
N ALA A 110 4.31 6.85 11.01
CA ALA A 110 5.26 7.28 12.03
C ALA A 110 5.69 8.74 11.84
N THR A 111 5.91 9.40 12.97
CA THR A 111 6.47 10.75 13.09
C THR A 111 7.60 10.74 14.11
N GLU A 112 8.21 9.57 14.33
CA GLU A 112 9.16 9.29 15.41
C GLU A 112 10.46 10.10 15.28
N GLU A 113 10.83 10.46 14.06
CA GLU A 113 11.98 11.32 13.75
C GLU A 113 11.73 12.81 14.02
N LEU A 114 10.50 13.21 14.33
CA LEU A 114 10.17 14.60 14.60
C LEU A 114 10.07 14.85 16.11
N SER A 115 10.78 15.86 16.60
CA SER A 115 10.74 16.18 18.02
C SER A 115 9.56 17.10 18.38
N ALA A 116 8.88 16.79 19.49
CA ALA A 116 7.75 17.60 19.99
C ALA A 116 8.14 19.02 20.46
N GLY A 117 9.42 19.30 20.62
CA GLY A 117 9.94 20.64 20.93
C GLY A 117 10.09 21.52 19.69
N GLU A 118 10.17 20.91 18.51
CA GLU A 118 10.43 21.58 17.23
C GLU A 118 9.18 21.61 16.34
N TRP A 119 8.22 20.72 16.57
CA TRP A 119 7.04 20.56 15.72
C TRP A 119 5.72 20.69 16.47
N GLY A 120 4.73 21.28 15.80
CA GLY A 120 3.32 21.05 16.14
C GLY A 120 2.84 19.68 15.64
N ASN A 121 1.53 19.42 15.73
CA ASN A 121 0.95 18.20 15.16
C ASN A 121 1.27 18.06 13.67
N ILE A 122 1.45 16.81 13.24
CA ILE A 122 1.67 16.44 11.85
C ILE A 122 0.36 15.90 11.30
N THR A 123 -0.11 16.50 10.22
CA THR A 123 -1.35 16.10 9.54
C THR A 123 -0.99 15.30 8.30
N PHE A 124 -1.56 14.10 8.21
CA PHE A 124 -1.57 13.25 7.02
C PHE A 124 -2.92 13.48 6.34
N THR A 125 -2.90 13.83 5.06
CA THR A 125 -4.10 14.08 4.25
C THR A 125 -4.11 13.17 3.03
N LEU A 126 -5.22 12.45 2.84
CA LEU A 126 -5.47 11.59 1.68
C LEU A 126 -5.59 12.46 0.42
N GLY A 127 -4.76 12.16 -0.58
CA GLY A 127 -4.79 12.77 -1.90
C GLY A 127 -5.56 11.92 -2.91
N ALA A 128 -5.08 11.87 -4.16
CA ALA A 128 -5.66 11.00 -5.17
C ALA A 128 -5.45 9.52 -4.81
N VAL A 129 -6.47 8.71 -5.13
CA VAL A 129 -6.39 7.25 -5.05
C VAL A 129 -6.67 6.69 -6.45
N THR A 130 -5.66 6.04 -7.02
CA THR A 130 -5.77 5.33 -8.30
C THR A 130 -5.94 3.85 -8.00
N SER A 131 -7.15 3.33 -8.24
CA SER A 131 -7.47 1.92 -8.13
C SER A 131 -7.32 1.19 -9.48
N PRO A 132 -7.12 -0.14 -9.48
CA PRO A 132 -6.91 -0.94 -10.70
C PRO A 132 -7.92 -0.70 -11.83
N SER A 133 -9.21 -0.59 -11.49
CA SER A 133 -10.30 -0.34 -12.44
C SER A 133 -10.76 1.12 -12.46
N GLY A 134 -10.29 1.94 -11.52
CA GLY A 134 -10.79 3.30 -11.27
C GLY A 134 -12.11 3.36 -10.49
N ASN A 135 -12.67 2.22 -10.07
CA ASN A 135 -13.91 2.16 -9.28
C ASN A 135 -13.71 1.53 -7.89
N GLY A 136 -12.49 1.11 -7.56
CA GLY A 136 -12.17 0.61 -6.23
C GLY A 136 -12.19 1.71 -5.17
N GLU A 137 -12.59 1.36 -3.95
CA GLU A 137 -12.57 2.21 -2.77
C GLU A 137 -11.42 1.83 -1.82
N PHE A 138 -10.85 2.84 -1.16
CA PHE A 138 -9.82 2.72 -0.13
C PHE A 138 -10.32 3.30 1.20
N ALA A 139 -9.93 2.69 2.32
CA ALA A 139 -10.15 3.25 3.64
C ALA A 139 -9.00 2.94 4.61
N LEU A 140 -8.77 3.87 5.54
CA LEU A 140 -7.85 3.76 6.66
C LEU A 140 -8.62 3.95 7.97
N TRP A 141 -8.55 2.99 8.90
CA TRP A 141 -9.26 3.09 10.17
C TRP A 141 -8.55 2.34 11.31
N GLN A 142 -8.99 2.60 12.54
CA GLN A 142 -8.61 1.81 13.72
C GLN A 142 -9.85 1.25 14.42
N SER A 143 -9.65 0.22 15.23
CA SER A 143 -10.65 -0.30 16.15
C SER A 143 -10.49 0.36 17.51
N GLY A 144 -11.53 1.06 17.98
CA GLY A 144 -11.56 1.60 19.33
C GLY A 144 -11.71 0.50 20.38
N SER A 145 -11.49 0.84 21.64
CA SER A 145 -11.41 -0.11 22.76
C SER A 145 -12.67 -0.98 22.95
N PHE A 146 -13.84 -0.52 22.47
CA PHE A 146 -15.09 -1.27 22.55
C PHE A 146 -15.59 -1.76 21.18
N GLY A 147 -14.71 -1.80 20.18
CA GLY A 147 -15.04 -2.26 18.81
C GLY A 147 -15.67 -1.18 17.93
N GLU A 148 -15.62 0.08 18.37
CA GLU A 148 -16.04 1.21 17.52
C GLU A 148 -15.07 1.45 16.37
N LEU A 149 -15.62 1.75 15.20
CA LEU A 149 -14.84 2.09 14.02
C LEU A 149 -14.33 3.54 14.14
N LEU A 150 -13.01 3.71 14.24
CA LEU A 150 -12.36 5.01 14.20
C LEU A 150 -11.86 5.28 12.78
N LEU A 151 -12.77 5.77 11.92
CA LEU A 151 -12.44 6.10 10.54
C LEU A 151 -11.47 7.29 10.48
N ARG A 152 -10.45 7.19 9.62
CA ARG A 152 -9.45 8.25 9.39
C ARG A 152 -9.54 8.80 7.98
N MET A 153 -9.47 7.90 7.01
CA MET A 153 -9.45 8.25 5.58
C MET A 153 -10.37 7.32 4.82
N SER A 154 -11.11 7.82 3.83
CA SER A 154 -11.94 7.01 2.95
C SER A 154 -12.18 7.73 1.61
N THR A 155 -12.11 6.99 0.52
CA THR A 155 -12.56 7.48 -0.80
C THR A 155 -14.08 7.59 -0.91
N ALA A 156 -14.82 6.81 -0.11
CA ALA A 156 -16.27 6.81 -0.04
C ALA A 156 -16.84 7.91 0.89
N ASP A 157 -16.02 8.49 1.78
CA ASP A 157 -16.38 9.59 2.66
C ASP A 157 -15.37 10.75 2.57
N PRO A 158 -15.63 11.77 1.73
CA PRO A 158 -14.73 12.91 1.58
C PRO A 158 -14.64 13.80 2.84
N GLY A 159 -15.46 13.56 3.88
CA GLY A 159 -15.32 14.21 5.18
C GLY A 159 -14.28 13.57 6.09
N ALA A 160 -13.85 12.34 5.77
CA ALA A 160 -12.78 11.62 6.43
C ALA A 160 -11.60 11.49 5.45
N ASP A 161 -10.76 12.52 5.40
CA ASP A 161 -9.61 12.60 4.49
C ASP A 161 -8.29 12.86 5.22
N SER A 162 -8.30 12.93 6.56
CA SER A 162 -7.12 13.33 7.31
C SER A 162 -7.07 12.77 8.72
N LEU A 163 -5.85 12.60 9.21
CA LEU A 163 -5.54 12.30 10.60
C LEU A 163 -4.36 13.14 11.06
N SER A 164 -4.22 13.32 12.36
CA SER A 164 -3.07 14.04 12.93
C SER A 164 -2.38 13.21 14.00
N LEU A 165 -1.05 13.18 13.95
CA LEU A 165 -0.18 12.57 14.93
C LEU A 165 0.61 13.64 15.69
N LEU A 166 0.95 13.32 16.93
CA LEU A 166 1.92 14.11 17.69
C LEU A 166 3.33 13.75 17.19
N PRO A 167 4.27 14.71 17.08
CA PRO A 167 5.67 14.40 16.83
C PRO A 167 6.20 13.38 17.85
N GLY A 168 7.04 12.46 17.40
CA GLY A 168 7.57 11.39 18.24
C GLY A 168 6.59 10.23 18.45
N SER A 169 5.54 10.12 17.62
CA SER A 169 4.51 9.07 17.72
C SER A 169 4.54 8.15 16.51
N HIS A 170 4.18 6.89 16.74
CA HIS A 170 3.75 5.95 15.71
C HIS A 170 2.33 5.43 16.00
N SER A 171 1.66 4.90 14.98
CA SER A 171 0.41 4.16 15.14
C SER A 171 0.16 3.24 13.96
N HIS A 172 -0.43 2.08 14.24
CA HIS A 172 -0.86 1.12 13.23
C HIS A 172 -2.34 1.26 12.90
N TYR A 173 -2.68 0.92 11.66
CA TYR A 173 -4.00 1.13 11.08
C TYR A 173 -4.41 -0.08 10.24
N ASN A 174 -5.73 -0.24 10.07
CA ASN A 174 -6.26 -1.13 9.06
C ASN A 174 -6.26 -0.40 7.71
N TRP A 175 -5.65 -1.01 6.69
CA TRP A 175 -5.63 -0.51 5.31
C TRP A 175 -6.53 -1.38 4.44
N GLY A 176 -7.68 -0.85 4.01
CA GLY A 176 -8.71 -1.61 3.29
C GLY A 176 -8.81 -1.27 1.81
N PHE A 177 -8.98 -2.29 0.99
CA PHE A 177 -9.09 -2.21 -0.47
C PHE A 177 -10.27 -3.07 -0.97
N THR A 178 -11.04 -2.58 -1.95
CA THR A 178 -12.21 -3.32 -2.49
C THR A 178 -11.93 -4.14 -3.75
N GLU A 179 -10.75 -4.02 -4.35
CA GLU A 179 -10.39 -4.80 -5.53
C GLU A 179 -8.91 -5.16 -5.59
N ALA A 180 -8.63 -6.29 -6.25
CA ALA A 180 -7.28 -6.76 -6.51
C ALA A 180 -6.62 -6.00 -7.67
N GLY A 181 -5.31 -5.80 -7.57
CA GLY A 181 -4.49 -5.12 -8.56
C GLY A 181 -3.54 -4.11 -7.93
N LEU A 182 -2.94 -3.27 -8.76
CA LEU A 182 -2.04 -2.20 -8.33
C LEU A 182 -2.84 -0.97 -7.90
N TRP A 183 -2.55 -0.46 -6.71
CA TRP A 183 -3.09 0.79 -6.18
C TRP A 183 -1.99 1.80 -5.95
N GLU A 184 -2.27 3.06 -6.28
CA GLU A 184 -1.44 4.21 -5.94
C GLU A 184 -2.25 5.16 -5.08
N ILE A 185 -1.75 5.49 -3.89
CA ILE A 185 -2.40 6.38 -2.93
C ILE A 185 -1.48 7.55 -2.67
N GLU A 186 -1.88 8.76 -3.08
CA GLU A 186 -1.17 9.97 -2.69
C GLU A 186 -1.51 10.33 -1.25
N MET A 187 -0.50 10.74 -0.49
CA MET A 187 -0.66 11.24 0.85
C MET A 187 0.20 12.48 1.03
N THR A 188 -0.44 13.57 1.49
CA THR A 188 0.23 14.82 1.77
C THR A 188 0.45 14.95 3.27
N ILE A 189 1.70 15.15 3.66
CA ILE A 189 2.12 15.39 5.02
C ILE A 189 2.30 16.88 5.20
N SER A 190 1.85 17.43 6.33
CA SER A 190 2.09 18.83 6.67
C SER A 190 2.25 19.04 8.17
N GLY A 191 3.01 20.07 8.52
CA GLY A 191 3.28 20.46 9.91
C GLY A 191 3.88 21.85 9.98
N THR A 192 4.00 22.40 11.19
CA THR A 192 4.70 23.68 11.42
C THR A 192 5.94 23.44 12.28
N HIS A 193 7.10 23.71 11.70
CA HIS A 193 8.38 23.74 12.39
C HIS A 193 8.54 25.05 13.16
N ALA A 194 9.09 25.00 14.38
CA ALA A 194 9.19 26.13 15.29
C ALA A 194 10.02 27.29 14.73
N THR A 195 11.05 27.00 13.94
CA THR A 195 11.93 28.01 13.33
C THR A 195 11.68 28.22 11.85
N ASP A 196 11.40 27.15 11.11
CA ASP A 196 11.33 27.19 9.64
C ASP A 196 9.90 27.31 9.10
N GLY A 197 8.93 27.40 10.00
CA GLY A 197 7.52 27.64 9.68
C GLY A 197 6.83 26.41 9.09
N PHE A 198 5.76 26.66 8.33
CA PHE A 198 4.96 25.60 7.72
C PHE A 198 5.77 24.80 6.68
N LYS A 199 5.68 23.48 6.75
CA LYS A 199 6.30 22.53 5.83
C LYS A 199 5.27 21.52 5.35
N SER A 200 5.45 21.03 4.13
CA SER A 200 4.62 19.99 3.56
C SER A 200 5.39 19.23 2.49
N THR A 201 5.07 17.95 2.35
CA THR A 201 5.56 17.06 1.29
C THR A 201 4.44 16.10 0.90
N THR A 202 4.53 15.52 -0.29
CA THR A 202 3.56 14.55 -0.79
C THR A 202 4.32 13.34 -1.30
N GLY A 203 3.87 12.14 -0.90
CA GLY A 203 4.38 10.88 -1.42
C GLY A 203 3.26 10.03 -2.01
N THR A 204 3.65 9.08 -2.86
CA THR A 204 2.74 8.08 -3.42
C THR A 204 3.07 6.72 -2.80
N LEU A 205 2.07 6.10 -2.20
CA LEU A 205 2.13 4.77 -1.59
C LEU A 205 1.65 3.76 -2.62
N VAL A 206 2.43 2.69 -2.85
CA VAL A 206 2.08 1.68 -3.85
C VAL A 206 1.72 0.36 -3.16
N PHE A 207 0.55 -0.17 -3.50
CA PHE A 207 0.07 -1.45 -2.98
C PHE A 207 -0.22 -2.42 -4.12
N GLN A 208 0.27 -3.65 -3.99
CA GLN A 208 -0.11 -4.76 -4.87
C GLN A 208 -1.09 -5.67 -4.13
N VAL A 209 -2.38 -5.53 -4.44
CA VAL A 209 -3.45 -6.36 -3.90
C VAL A 209 -3.59 -7.63 -4.72
N ILE A 210 -3.41 -8.79 -4.09
CA ILE A 210 -3.36 -10.09 -4.77
C ILE A 210 -4.76 -10.71 -4.81
N PRO A 211 -5.28 -11.09 -6.00
CA PRO A 211 -6.60 -11.71 -6.12
C PRO A 211 -6.63 -13.09 -5.48
N GLU A 212 -7.84 -13.62 -5.24
CA GLU A 212 -8.01 -15.02 -4.85
C GLU A 212 -7.21 -15.96 -5.76
N PRO A 213 -6.61 -17.03 -5.21
CA PRO A 213 -6.02 -18.08 -6.03
C PRO A 213 -7.14 -18.71 -6.86
N SER A 214 -7.23 -18.36 -8.14
CA SER A 214 -8.26 -18.96 -8.98
C SER A 214 -8.10 -20.48 -8.99
N ALA A 215 -9.20 -21.22 -8.77
CA ALA A 215 -9.20 -22.68 -8.85
C ALA A 215 -8.68 -23.21 -10.21
N TYR A 216 -8.68 -22.37 -11.25
CA TYR A 216 -8.12 -22.65 -12.57
C TYR A 216 -6.58 -22.76 -12.59
N LEU A 217 -5.86 -22.02 -11.74
CA LEU A 217 -4.40 -22.15 -11.62
C LEU A 217 -4.02 -23.50 -10.99
N LEU A 218 -4.79 -23.95 -10.00
CA LEU A 218 -4.62 -25.26 -9.34
C LEU A 218 -5.08 -26.43 -10.25
N GLY A 219 -6.16 -26.25 -11.01
CA GLY A 219 -6.65 -27.24 -11.99
C GLY A 219 -5.72 -27.43 -13.20
N GLY A 220 -5.04 -26.36 -13.64
CA GLY A 220 -4.09 -26.39 -14.77
C GLY A 220 -2.85 -27.24 -14.51
N LEU A 221 -2.31 -27.19 -13.28
CA LEU A 221 -1.18 -28.04 -12.87
C LEU A 221 -1.59 -29.53 -12.74
N GLY A 222 -2.81 -29.81 -12.29
CA GLY A 222 -3.34 -31.18 -12.17
C GLY A 222 -3.54 -31.89 -13.52
N LEU A 223 -3.99 -31.16 -14.55
CA LEU A 223 -4.21 -31.72 -15.89
C LEU A 223 -2.89 -31.94 -16.67
N ALA A 224 -1.89 -31.08 -16.48
CA ALA A 224 -0.56 -31.28 -17.06
C ALA A 224 0.14 -32.54 -16.49
N GLY A 225 -0.03 -32.81 -15.19
CA GLY A 225 0.51 -34.02 -14.53
C GLY A 225 -0.11 -35.34 -15.03
N PHE A 226 -1.40 -35.35 -15.39
CA PHE A 226 -2.06 -36.55 -15.92
C PHE A 226 -1.75 -36.81 -17.41
N ALA A 227 -1.53 -35.77 -18.21
CA ALA A 227 -1.18 -35.90 -19.61
C ALA A 227 0.25 -36.48 -19.82
N LEU A 228 1.18 -36.18 -18.91
CA LEU A 228 2.56 -36.68 -18.97
C LEU A 228 2.72 -38.15 -18.51
N ARG A 229 1.74 -38.71 -17.78
CA ARG A 229 1.83 -40.09 -17.25
C ARG A 229 1.27 -41.17 -18.19
N ARG A 230 0.57 -40.78 -19.27
CA ARG A 230 -0.01 -41.73 -20.26
C ARG A 230 0.90 -42.07 -21.45
N ARG A 231 2.14 -41.56 -21.47
CA ARG A 231 3.15 -41.94 -22.47
C ARG A 231 4.31 -42.69 -21.83
N ARG A 232 4.06 -43.92 -21.36
CA ARG A 232 5.03 -45.02 -21.30
C ARG A 232 4.29 -46.33 -21.45
#